data_AF-A0A956HKK4-F1
#
_entry.id   AF-A0A956HKK4-F1
#
_cell.length_a   1.000
_cell.length_b   1.000
_cell.length_c   1.000
_cell.angle_alpha   90.00
_cell.angle_beta   90.00
_cell.angle_gamma   90.00
#
_symmetry.space_group_name_H-M   'P 1'
#
loop_
_entity.id
_entity.type
_entity.pdbx_description
1 polymer ?
#
loop_
_entity_poly.entity_id
_entity_poly.type
_entity_poly.pdbx_seq_one_letter_code
_entity_poly.pdbx_strand_id
1 'polypeptide(L)'
;MLALLAGELAELEAENLWTFNPRDVVALALVHDLVETFAGDTCTARGLTPEQAQVKEVREAAARQRIRELLGESSWVVRILDRYEAQETHEARFVRYLDKITPKLTHVLNGGRALRAIGMTFTEMRAKHEEQSAALAQQYPEFKATRALFDEACRLAEERCEVPRG
;
A
#
# COMPACT_ATOMS: atom_id res chain seq x y z
N MET A 1 -7.75 -8.42 2.50
CA MET A 1 -6.51 -8.82 3.18
C MET A 1 -5.87 -7.63 3.90
N LEU A 2 -5.67 -6.49 3.21
CA LEU A 2 -5.05 -5.31 3.81
C LEU A 2 -5.74 -4.85 5.11
N ALA A 3 -7.07 -4.71 5.13
CA ALA A 3 -7.79 -4.25 6.32
C ALA A 3 -7.59 -5.16 7.55
N LEU A 4 -7.44 -6.47 7.36
CA LEU A 4 -7.20 -7.41 8.46
C LEU A 4 -5.78 -7.24 9.02
N LEU A 5 -4.78 -7.21 8.15
CA LEU A 5 -3.38 -6.98 8.53
C LEU A 5 -3.21 -5.60 9.19
N ALA A 6 -3.88 -4.59 8.64
CA ALA A 6 -3.82 -3.24 9.15
C ALA A 6 -4.45 -3.11 10.54
N GLY A 7 -5.57 -3.78 10.79
CA GLY A 7 -6.18 -3.84 12.13
C GLY A 7 -5.27 -4.50 13.17
N GLU A 8 -4.62 -5.62 12.83
CA GLU A 8 -3.73 -6.33 13.75
C GLU A 8 -2.45 -5.53 14.04
N LEU A 9 -1.78 -5.06 12.99
CA LEU A 9 -0.51 -4.33 13.12
C LEU A 9 -0.71 -2.94 13.74
N ALA A 10 -1.92 -2.40 13.67
CA ALA A 10 -2.28 -1.17 14.35
C ALA A 10 -2.09 -1.28 15.86
N GLU A 11 -2.34 -2.44 16.47
CA GLU A 11 -2.18 -2.63 17.91
C GLU A 11 -0.70 -2.52 18.33
N LEU A 12 0.22 -3.03 17.50
CA LEU A 12 1.67 -2.93 17.72
C LEU A 12 2.17 -1.48 17.68
N GLU A 13 1.60 -0.65 16.81
CA GLU A 13 1.98 0.77 16.70
C GLU A 13 1.25 1.64 17.74
N ALA A 14 0.03 1.25 18.16
CA ALA A 14 -0.74 1.94 19.19
C ALA A 14 -0.08 1.93 20.57
N GLU A 15 0.70 0.88 20.89
CA GLU A 15 1.54 0.85 22.10
C GLU A 15 2.62 1.95 22.11
N ASN A 16 3.00 2.45 20.93
CA ASN A 16 4.03 3.48 20.75
C ASN A 16 3.43 4.87 20.42
N LEU A 17 2.15 4.94 20.04
CA LEU A 17 1.46 6.16 19.59
C LEU A 17 0.08 6.27 20.28
N TRP A 18 0.00 7.02 21.37
CA TRP A 18 -1.22 7.22 22.19
C TRP A 18 -2.46 7.77 21.44
N THR A 19 -2.34 8.14 20.17
CA THR A 19 -3.40 8.69 19.31
C THR A 19 -3.84 7.74 18.20
N PHE A 20 -3.32 6.52 18.13
CA PHE A 20 -3.58 5.58 17.04
C PHE A 20 -4.88 4.79 17.25
N ASN A 21 -5.84 4.91 16.34
CA ASN A 21 -7.12 4.19 16.42
C ASN A 21 -7.22 3.04 15.41
N PRO A 22 -7.15 1.76 15.84
CA PRO A 22 -7.25 0.60 14.95
C PRO A 22 -8.52 0.57 14.10
N ARG A 23 -9.64 1.10 14.61
CA ARG A 23 -10.92 1.14 13.86
C ARG A 23 -10.83 2.08 12.66
N ASP A 24 -10.14 3.20 12.81
CA ASP A 24 -9.94 4.16 11.72
C ASP A 24 -9.03 3.55 10.65
N VAL A 25 -7.99 2.83 11.06
CA VAL A 25 -7.09 2.10 10.15
C VAL A 25 -7.87 1.10 9.30
N VAL A 26 -8.75 0.31 9.91
CA VAL A 26 -9.60 -0.64 9.18
C VAL A 26 -10.51 0.09 8.19
N ALA A 27 -11.15 1.19 8.61
CA ALA A 27 -12.01 1.98 7.73
C ALA A 27 -11.26 2.58 6.54
N LEU A 28 -10.06 3.13 6.78
CA LEU A 28 -9.18 3.68 5.74
C LEU A 28 -8.71 2.57 4.78
N ALA A 29 -8.31 1.41 5.30
CA ALA A 29 -7.91 0.26 4.50
C ALA A 29 -9.07 -0.33 3.67
N LEU A 30 -10.31 -0.17 4.09
CA LEU A 30 -11.47 -0.60 3.30
C LEU A 30 -11.75 0.32 2.10
N VAL A 31 -11.39 1.60 2.18
CA VAL A 31 -11.69 2.59 1.13
C VAL A 31 -10.50 3.00 0.27
N HIS A 32 -9.28 2.57 0.60
CA HIS A 32 -8.06 3.02 -0.09
C HIS A 32 -8.12 2.84 -1.62
N ASP A 33 -8.61 1.68 -2.08
CA ASP A 33 -8.75 1.36 -3.51
C ASP A 33 -10.15 1.65 -4.07
N LEU A 34 -11.04 2.33 -3.32
CA LEU A 34 -12.40 2.60 -3.80
C LEU A 34 -12.39 3.36 -5.13
N VAL A 35 -11.42 4.27 -5.29
CA VAL A 35 -11.19 5.06 -6.51
C VAL A 35 -10.92 4.18 -7.73
N GLU A 36 -10.25 3.04 -7.55
CA GLU A 36 -9.88 2.13 -8.64
C GLU A 36 -11.11 1.50 -9.31
N THR A 37 -12.24 1.44 -8.60
CA THR A 37 -13.53 0.98 -9.18
C THR A 37 -13.90 1.76 -10.44
N PHE A 38 -13.55 3.05 -10.50
CA PHE A 38 -13.84 3.92 -11.64
C PHE A 38 -12.59 4.34 -12.42
N ALA A 39 -11.44 4.47 -11.77
CA ALA A 39 -10.20 4.87 -12.43
C ALA A 39 -9.49 3.69 -13.14
N GLY A 40 -9.69 2.46 -12.66
CA GLY A 40 -8.92 1.27 -13.01
C GLY A 40 -7.53 1.25 -12.34
N ASP A 41 -7.08 0.05 -11.98
CA ASP A 41 -5.73 -0.17 -11.43
C ASP A 41 -4.64 0.25 -12.42
N THR A 42 -3.54 0.80 -11.89
CA THR A 42 -2.36 1.19 -12.65
C THR A 42 -1.14 0.45 -12.13
N CYS A 43 -0.65 -0.52 -12.90
CA CYS A 43 0.56 -1.26 -12.56
C CYS A 43 1.78 -0.33 -12.42
N THR A 44 2.25 -0.13 -11.19
CA THR A 44 3.39 0.75 -10.86
C THR A 44 4.71 0.00 -10.65
N ALA A 45 4.77 -1.30 -10.97
CA ALA A 45 5.93 -2.16 -10.68
C ALA A 45 7.28 -1.66 -11.25
N ARG A 46 7.27 -0.98 -12.41
CA ARG A 46 8.47 -0.37 -13.02
C ARG A 46 8.58 1.14 -12.79
N GLY A 47 7.76 1.69 -11.89
CA GLY A 47 7.55 3.13 -11.77
C GLY A 47 6.66 3.67 -12.89
N LEU A 48 6.30 4.95 -12.78
CA LEU A 48 5.53 5.68 -13.78
C LEU A 48 6.37 6.84 -14.32
N THR A 49 6.27 7.12 -15.61
CA THR A 49 6.77 8.40 -16.15
C THR A 49 5.93 9.56 -15.61
N PRO A 50 6.42 10.81 -15.65
CA PRO A 50 5.63 11.98 -15.26
C PRO A 50 4.29 12.07 -15.99
N GLU A 51 4.26 11.72 -17.28
CA GLU A 51 3.04 11.72 -18.10
C GLU A 51 2.06 10.62 -17.64
N GLN A 52 2.57 9.41 -17.37
CA GLN A 52 1.75 8.31 -16.86
C GLN A 52 1.18 8.62 -15.48
N ALA A 53 1.98 9.23 -14.59
CA ALA A 53 1.54 9.70 -13.29
C ALA A 53 0.45 10.77 -13.42
N GLN A 54 0.60 11.73 -14.35
CA GLN A 54 -0.41 12.74 -14.61
C GLN A 54 -1.72 12.14 -15.14
N VAL A 55 -1.64 11.18 -16.06
CA VAL A 55 -2.84 10.48 -16.59
C VAL A 55 -3.53 9.67 -15.51
N LYS A 56 -2.77 9.01 -14.61
CA LYS A 56 -3.32 8.32 -13.44
C LYS A 56 -4.06 9.30 -12.53
N GLU A 57 -3.45 10.42 -12.17
CA GLU A 57 -4.06 11.42 -11.28
C GLU A 57 -5.36 12.00 -11.85
N VAL A 58 -5.42 12.28 -13.16
CA VAL A 58 -6.65 12.77 -13.80
C VAL A 58 -7.78 11.74 -13.71
N ARG A 59 -7.48 10.45 -13.95
CA ARG A 59 -8.48 9.37 -13.81
C ARG A 59 -8.95 9.24 -12.37
N GLU A 60 -8.03 9.28 -11.41
CA GLU A 60 -8.34 9.16 -9.98
C GLU A 60 -9.16 10.36 -9.47
N ALA A 61 -8.84 11.59 -9.91
CA ALA A 61 -9.62 12.78 -9.59
C ALA A 61 -11.06 12.68 -10.12
N ALA A 62 -11.25 12.23 -11.36
CA ALA A 62 -12.57 12.01 -11.94
C ALA A 62 -13.35 10.91 -11.19
N ALA A 63 -12.68 9.83 -10.80
CA ALA A 63 -13.27 8.75 -10.01
C ALA A 63 -13.70 9.22 -8.61
N ARG A 64 -12.87 10.01 -7.92
CA ARG A 64 -13.22 10.62 -6.62
C ARG A 64 -14.44 11.53 -6.74
N GLN A 65 -14.47 12.38 -7.77
CA GLN A 65 -15.62 13.23 -8.05
C GLN A 65 -16.89 12.41 -8.30
N ARG A 66 -16.76 11.32 -9.07
CA ARG A 66 -17.89 10.42 -9.32
C ARG A 66 -18.41 9.75 -8.05
N ILE A 67 -17.52 9.30 -7.17
CA ILE A 67 -17.90 8.72 -5.87
C ILE A 67 -18.66 9.75 -5.02
N ARG A 68 -18.22 11.01 -4.99
CA ARG A 68 -18.91 12.10 -4.28
C ARG A 68 -20.32 12.33 -4.81
N GLU A 69 -20.47 12.37 -6.14
CA GLU A 69 -21.79 12.52 -6.77
C GLU A 69 -22.75 11.37 -6.43
N LEU A 70 -22.23 10.14 -6.37
CA LEU A 70 -23.04 8.96 -6.09
C LEU A 70 -23.45 8.83 -4.61
N LEU A 71 -22.55 9.16 -3.69
CA LEU A 71 -22.76 8.94 -2.25
C LEU A 71 -23.19 10.21 -1.49
N GLY A 72 -22.96 11.39 -2.08
CA GLY A 72 -23.17 12.69 -1.45
C GLY A 72 -22.02 13.12 -0.52
N GLU A 73 -21.78 14.42 -0.42
CA GLU A 73 -20.70 15.01 0.40
C GLU A 73 -20.82 14.69 1.91
N SER A 74 -22.03 14.45 2.40
CA SER A 74 -22.28 14.06 3.79
C SER A 74 -22.05 12.56 4.05
N SER A 75 -21.66 11.79 3.05
CA SER A 75 -21.33 10.38 3.20
C SER A 75 -20.09 10.20 4.08
N TRP A 76 -20.18 9.26 5.03
CA TRP A 76 -19.02 8.82 5.82
C TRP A 76 -17.90 8.28 4.93
N VAL A 77 -18.24 7.55 3.85
CA VAL A 77 -17.26 6.98 2.93
C VAL A 77 -16.46 8.09 2.23
N VAL A 78 -17.14 9.14 1.76
CA VAL A 78 -16.48 10.30 1.15
C VAL A 78 -15.51 10.96 2.14
N ARG A 79 -15.92 11.17 3.38
CA ARG A 79 -15.03 11.76 4.41
C ARG A 79 -13.80 10.90 4.71
N ILE A 80 -13.93 9.58 4.78
CA ILE A 80 -12.79 8.70 5.02
C ILE A 80 -11.88 8.62 3.79
N LEU A 81 -12.45 8.60 2.59
CA LEU A 81 -11.69 8.66 1.35
C LEU A 81 -10.84 9.94 1.28
N ASP A 82 -11.43 11.08 1.63
CA ASP A 82 -10.72 12.37 1.66
C ASP A 82 -9.58 12.37 2.69
N ARG A 83 -9.84 11.83 3.88
CA ARG A 83 -8.81 11.64 4.90
C ARG A 83 -7.69 10.72 4.41
N TYR A 84 -8.02 9.64 3.70
CA TYR A 84 -7.03 8.75 3.12
C TYR A 84 -6.18 9.46 2.07
N GLU A 85 -6.77 10.30 1.23
CA GLU A 85 -6.02 10.99 0.17
C GLU A 85 -5.16 12.14 0.69
N ALA A 86 -5.63 12.85 1.73
CA ALA A 86 -4.86 13.93 2.35
C ALA A 86 -3.55 13.45 2.98
N GLN A 87 -3.48 12.20 3.46
CA GLN A 87 -2.29 11.60 4.07
C GLN A 87 -1.72 12.41 5.26
N GLU A 88 -2.57 13.16 5.96
CA GLU A 88 -2.19 14.01 7.09
C GLU A 88 -2.19 13.26 8.43
N THR A 89 -3.01 12.21 8.57
CA THR A 89 -3.12 11.45 9.84
C THR A 89 -2.21 10.23 9.85
N HIS A 90 -1.76 9.82 11.04
CA HIS A 90 -0.92 8.63 11.21
C HIS A 90 -1.59 7.37 10.64
N GLU A 91 -2.90 7.21 10.82
CA GLU A 91 -3.63 6.04 10.30
C GLU A 91 -3.68 6.02 8.77
N ALA A 92 -3.94 7.17 8.13
CA ALA A 92 -3.98 7.26 6.68
C ALA A 92 -2.60 6.94 6.07
N ARG A 93 -1.55 7.47 6.69
CA ARG A 93 -0.16 7.18 6.33
C ARG A 93 0.20 5.72 6.57
N PHE A 94 -0.27 5.13 7.67
CA PHE A 94 -0.04 3.72 8.00
C PHE A 94 -0.68 2.78 6.98
N VAL A 95 -1.94 3.02 6.61
CA VAL A 95 -2.61 2.23 5.57
C VAL A 95 -1.87 2.32 4.24
N ARG A 96 -1.42 3.52 3.84
CA ARG A 96 -0.64 3.69 2.60
C ARG A 96 0.73 3.03 2.67
N TYR A 97 1.35 3.03 3.85
CA TYR A 97 2.60 2.31 4.06
C TYR A 97 2.40 0.79 3.95
N LEU A 98 1.40 0.25 4.63
CA LEU A 98 1.04 -1.17 4.58
C LEU A 98 0.69 -1.64 3.17
N ASP A 99 -0.10 -0.84 2.45
CA ASP A 99 -0.44 -1.07 1.05
C ASP A 99 0.83 -1.24 0.19
N LYS A 100 1.82 -0.36 0.35
CA LYS A 100 3.05 -0.41 -0.44
C LYS A 100 4.00 -1.55 -0.08
N ILE A 101 4.03 -2.02 1.17
CA ILE A 101 4.94 -3.11 1.59
C ILE A 101 4.35 -4.51 1.39
N THR A 102 3.02 -4.64 1.44
CA THR A 102 2.33 -5.94 1.34
C THR A 102 2.64 -6.67 0.02
N PRO A 103 2.68 -6.02 -1.16
CA PRO A 103 3.01 -6.66 -2.43
C PRO A 103 4.34 -7.42 -2.39
N LYS A 104 5.40 -6.88 -1.77
CA LYS A 104 6.71 -7.56 -1.66
C LYS A 104 6.58 -8.94 -1.05
N LEU A 105 5.90 -9.06 0.09
CA LEU A 105 5.69 -10.35 0.75
C LEU A 105 4.89 -11.30 -0.14
N THR A 106 3.82 -10.81 -0.78
CA THR A 106 3.02 -11.65 -1.68
C THR A 106 3.80 -12.11 -2.92
N HIS A 107 4.68 -11.27 -3.45
CA HIS A 107 5.56 -11.63 -4.56
C HIS A 107 6.54 -12.72 -4.14
N VAL A 108 7.18 -12.61 -2.96
CA VAL A 108 8.06 -13.68 -2.48
C VAL A 108 7.29 -15.00 -2.36
N LEU A 109 6.11 -14.99 -1.71
CA LEU A 109 5.32 -16.20 -1.45
C LEU A 109 4.77 -16.88 -2.72
N ASN A 110 4.49 -16.13 -3.78
CA ASN A 110 3.98 -16.67 -5.05
C ASN A 110 5.03 -16.70 -6.18
N GLY A 111 6.29 -16.40 -5.85
CA GLY A 111 7.42 -16.25 -6.78
C GLY A 111 7.33 -15.04 -7.71
N GLY A 112 6.44 -14.08 -7.47
CA GLY A 112 6.26 -12.89 -8.31
C GLY A 112 5.41 -13.18 -9.54
N ARG A 113 4.39 -14.05 -9.42
CA ARG A 113 3.57 -14.52 -10.55
C ARG A 113 3.06 -13.36 -11.44
N ALA A 114 2.52 -12.31 -10.83
CA ALA A 114 2.01 -11.14 -11.55
C ALA A 114 3.13 -10.37 -12.28
N LEU A 115 4.29 -10.22 -11.62
CA LEU A 115 5.45 -9.54 -12.19
C LEU A 115 6.09 -10.32 -13.35
N ARG A 116 6.16 -11.65 -13.23
CA ARG A 116 6.62 -12.52 -14.33
C ARG A 116 5.70 -12.44 -15.54
N ALA A 117 4.39 -12.29 -15.33
CA ALA A 117 3.42 -12.15 -16.43
C ALA A 117 3.64 -10.88 -17.26
N ILE A 118 4.23 -9.83 -16.67
CA ILE A 118 4.65 -8.60 -17.37
C ILE A 118 6.13 -8.61 -17.80
N GLY A 119 6.76 -9.79 -17.75
CA GLY A 119 8.14 -10.02 -18.17
C GLY A 119 9.20 -9.47 -17.21
N MET A 120 8.89 -9.21 -15.95
CA MET A 120 9.88 -8.80 -14.95
C MET A 120 10.61 -10.03 -14.39
N THR A 121 11.94 -9.96 -14.37
CA THR A 121 12.83 -10.98 -13.81
C THR A 121 12.90 -10.90 -12.29
N PHE A 122 13.35 -11.99 -11.64
CA PHE A 122 13.57 -11.99 -10.18
C PHE A 122 14.61 -10.96 -9.73
N THR A 123 15.66 -10.74 -10.53
CA THR A 123 16.70 -9.75 -10.23
C THR A 123 16.14 -8.33 -10.28
N GLU A 124 15.35 -8.00 -11.31
CA GLU A 124 14.68 -6.70 -11.40
C GLU A 124 13.67 -6.49 -10.26
N MET A 125 12.89 -7.53 -9.94
CA MET A 125 11.94 -7.50 -8.82
C MET A 125 12.66 -7.19 -7.49
N ARG A 126 13.77 -7.89 -7.19
CA ARG A 126 14.55 -7.66 -5.97
C ARG A 126 15.11 -6.25 -5.91
N ALA A 127 15.76 -5.78 -6.99
CA ALA A 127 16.31 -4.43 -7.05
C ALA A 127 15.22 -3.37 -6.84
N LYS A 128 14.04 -3.55 -7.44
CA LYS A 128 12.90 -2.64 -7.24
C LYS A 128 12.35 -2.67 -5.83
N HIS A 129 12.27 -3.84 -5.20
CA HIS A 129 11.85 -3.93 -3.80
C HIS A 129 12.85 -3.28 -2.84
N GLU A 130 14.15 -3.40 -3.07
CA GLU A 130 15.18 -2.71 -2.26
C GLU A 130 15.08 -1.18 -2.40
N GLU A 131 14.98 -0.68 -3.64
CA GLU A 131 14.79 0.75 -3.92
C GLU A 131 13.52 1.29 -3.23
N GLN A 132 12.40 0.58 -3.37
CA GLN A 132 11.14 0.94 -2.72
C GLN A 132 11.24 0.89 -1.20
N SER A 133 11.84 -0.15 -0.62
CA SER A 133 12.01 -0.28 0.83
C SER A 133 12.81 0.90 1.40
N ALA A 134 13.89 1.34 0.74
CA ALA A 134 14.68 2.50 1.17
C ALA A 134 13.87 3.81 1.10
N ALA A 135 13.16 4.04 -0.01
CA ALA A 135 12.32 5.23 -0.17
C ALA A 135 11.18 5.28 0.88
N LEU A 136 10.53 4.15 1.14
CA LEU A 136 9.46 4.06 2.13
C LEU A 136 9.97 4.29 3.56
N ALA A 137 11.17 3.81 3.90
CA ALA A 137 11.75 4.06 5.21
C ALA A 137 12.04 5.56 5.46
N GLN A 138 12.36 6.32 4.40
CA GLN A 138 12.53 7.77 4.48
C GLN A 138 11.19 8.51 4.51
N GLN A 139 10.20 8.05 3.74
CA GLN A 139 8.88 8.68 3.66
C GLN A 139 8.03 8.44 4.93
N TYR A 140 8.20 7.28 5.56
CA TYR A 140 7.47 6.84 6.75
C TYR A 140 8.43 6.38 7.86
N PRO A 141 9.23 7.31 8.43
CA PRO A 141 10.19 6.99 9.48
C PRO A 141 9.54 6.48 10.78
N GLU A 142 8.25 6.76 10.99
CA GLU A 142 7.47 6.40 12.17
C GLU A 142 7.19 4.89 12.30
N PHE A 143 6.99 4.15 11.21
CA PHE A 143 6.54 2.75 11.23
C PHE A 143 7.70 1.74 11.31
N LYS A 144 8.62 1.93 12.25
CA LYS A 144 9.84 1.11 12.36
C LYS A 144 9.55 -0.33 12.78
N ALA A 145 8.62 -0.53 13.72
CA ALA A 145 8.28 -1.85 14.24
C ALA A 145 7.61 -2.69 13.15
N THR A 146 6.60 -2.13 12.49
CA THR A 146 5.95 -2.76 11.32
C THR A 146 6.96 -3.10 10.22
N ARG A 147 7.89 -2.18 9.91
CA ARG A 147 8.93 -2.44 8.91
C ARG A 147 9.80 -3.64 9.27
N ALA A 148 10.31 -3.68 10.49
CA ALA A 148 11.19 -4.76 10.96
C ALA A 148 10.48 -6.13 10.88
N LEU A 149 9.20 -6.17 11.26
CA LEU A 149 8.40 -7.38 11.17
C LEU A 149 8.18 -7.84 9.73
N PHE A 150 7.90 -6.90 8.81
CA PHE A 150 7.73 -7.22 7.39
C PHE A 150 9.03 -7.69 6.72
N ASP A 151 10.16 -7.06 7.04
CA ASP A 151 11.47 -7.47 6.51
C ASP A 151 11.84 -8.88 6.98
N GLU A 152 11.58 -9.20 8.24
CA GLU A 152 11.77 -10.55 8.79
C GLU A 152 10.83 -11.57 8.13
N ALA A 153 9.57 -11.22 7.93
CA ALA A 153 8.60 -12.08 7.22
C ALA A 153 9.04 -12.36 5.77
N CYS A 154 9.57 -11.36 5.07
CA CYS A 154 10.12 -11.53 3.73
C CYS A 154 11.34 -12.47 3.74
N ARG A 155 12.29 -12.26 4.66
CA ARG A 155 13.47 -13.12 4.81
C ARG A 155 13.09 -14.58 5.02
N LEU A 156 12.15 -14.85 5.94
CA LEU A 156 11.66 -16.20 6.21
C LEU A 156 10.94 -16.83 5.00
N ALA A 157 10.21 -16.02 4.23
CA ALA A 157 9.54 -16.49 3.03
C ALA A 157 10.55 -16.85 1.92
N GLU A 158 11.60 -16.04 1.73
CA GLU A 158 12.66 -16.30 0.76
C GLU A 158 13.42 -17.60 1.08
N GLU A 159 13.67 -17.87 2.37
CA GLU A 159 14.32 -19.11 2.82
C GLU A 159 13.49 -20.36 2.53
N ARG A 160 12.15 -20.25 2.59
CA ARG A 160 11.23 -21.37 2.33
C ARG A 160 10.96 -21.62 0.86
N CYS A 161 10.99 -20.59 0.02
CA CYS A 161 10.51 -20.66 -1.35
C CYS A 161 11.55 -21.13 -2.38
N GLU A 162 12.76 -21.56 -1.96
CA GLU A 162 13.89 -21.90 -2.85
C GLU A 162 14.08 -20.89 -3.99
N VAL A 163 13.77 -19.61 -3.74
CA VAL A 163 13.82 -18.59 -4.77
C VAL A 163 15.29 -18.48 -5.20
N PRO A 164 15.62 -18.67 -6.49
CA PRO A 164 17.00 -18.68 -6.93
C PRO A 164 17.71 -17.41 -6.46
N ARG A 165 18.72 -17.59 -5.60
CA ARG A 165 19.75 -16.57 -5.37
C ARG A 165 20.56 -16.59 -6.66
N GLY A 166 20.27 -15.63 -7.55
CA GLY A 166 21.02 -15.46 -8.78
C GLY A 166 22.50 -15.26 -8.46
#